data_AF-A0A2M8B0I5-F1
#
_entry.id   AF-A0A2M8B0I5-F1
#
_cell.length_a   1.000
_cell.length_b   1.000
_cell.length_c   1.000
_cell.angle_alpha   90.00
_cell.angle_beta   90.00
_cell.angle_gamma   90.00
#
_symmetry.space_group_name_H-M   'P 1'
#
loop_
_entity.id
_entity.type
_entity.pdbx_description
1 polymer ?
#
loop_
_entity_poly.entity_id
_entity_poly.type
_entity_poly.pdbx_seq_one_letter_code
_entity_poly.pdbx_strand_id
1 'polypeptide(L)' 'MVKHPPIGTDTLVGDILRRYPALREKVAELFGPDCLSCKSNLHETVAYTSWHKGLDPEAVVRTLNDALKKSR' A
#
# COMPACT_ATOMS: atom_id res chain seq x y z
N MET A 1 -18.22 -17.06 -0.37
CA MET A 1 -16.79 -16.96 -0.72
C MET A 1 -16.30 -15.59 -0.26
N VAL A 2 -15.45 -15.53 0.77
CA VAL A 2 -14.83 -14.27 1.18
C VAL A 2 -13.83 -13.91 0.09
N LYS A 3 -14.10 -12.88 -0.70
CA LYS A 3 -13.10 -12.34 -1.62
C LYS A 3 -12.03 -11.69 -0.75
N HIS A 4 -10.85 -12.30 -0.67
CA HIS A 4 -9.72 -11.63 -0.03
C HIS A 4 -9.47 -10.29 -0.73
N PRO A 5 -9.23 -9.21 0.03
CA PRO A 5 -8.87 -7.94 -0.56
C PRO A 5 -7.59 -8.12 -1.40
N PRO A 6 -7.49 -7.49 -2.59
CA PRO A 6 -6.33 -7.62 -3.48
C PRO A 6 -5.01 -7.13 -2.87
N ILE A 7 -5.07 -6.28 -1.86
CA ILE A 7 -3.91 -5.82 -1.07
C ILE A 7 -4.08 -6.33 0.36
N GLY A 8 -3.04 -6.98 0.89
CA GLY A 8 -2.93 -7.44 2.27
C GLY A 8 -1.76 -6.79 3.02
N THR A 9 -1.65 -7.04 4.32
CA THR A 9 -0.58 -6.48 5.18
C THR A 9 0.81 -7.02 4.84
N ASP A 10 0.87 -8.22 4.26
CA ASP A 10 2.06 -8.91 3.76
C ASP A 10 2.45 -8.48 2.33
N THR A 11 1.61 -7.68 1.66
CA THR A 11 1.90 -7.20 0.31
C THR A 11 3.08 -6.23 0.31
N LEU A 12 4.02 -6.41 -0.61
CA LEU A 12 5.14 -5.48 -0.80
C LEU A 12 4.67 -4.15 -1.37
N VAL A 13 5.20 -3.04 -0.86
CA VAL A 13 4.80 -1.70 -1.32
C VAL A 13 5.12 -1.50 -2.81
N GLY A 14 6.27 -1.98 -3.27
CA GLY A 14 6.67 -1.94 -4.68
C GLY A 14 5.73 -2.74 -5.59
N ASP A 15 5.14 -3.83 -5.09
CA ASP A 15 4.13 -4.59 -5.83
C ASP A 15 2.84 -3.80 -6.00
N ILE A 16 2.44 -3.02 -5.00
CA ILE A 16 1.27 -2.13 -5.09
C ILE A 16 1.52 -1.07 -6.18
N LEU A 17 2.68 -0.41 -6.15
CA LEU A 17 3.06 0.63 -7.12
C LEU A 17 3.15 0.12 -8.56
N ARG A 18 3.50 -1.16 -8.74
CA ARG A 18 3.60 -1.84 -10.04
C ARG A 18 2.25 -2.31 -10.55
N ARG A 19 1.46 -2.99 -9.71
CA ARG A 19 0.18 -3.62 -10.09
C ARG A 19 -0.98 -2.63 -10.12
N TYR A 20 -0.90 -1.58 -9.31
CA TYR A 20 -1.96 -0.59 -9.15
C TYR A 20 -1.41 0.85 -9.30
N PRO A 21 -1.04 1.29 -10.53
CA PRO A 21 -0.53 2.63 -10.76
C PRO A 21 -1.45 3.76 -10.25
N ALA A 22 -2.77 3.51 -10.22
CA ALA A 22 -3.77 4.43 -9.68
C ALA A 22 -3.61 4.72 -8.16
N LEU A 23 -2.89 3.87 -7.43
CA LEU A 23 -2.67 4.04 -5.99
C LEU A 23 -1.40 4.83 -5.64
N ARG A 24 -0.60 5.27 -6.62
CA ARG A 24 0.67 5.97 -6.38
C ARG A 24 0.50 7.20 -5.49
N GLU A 25 -0.49 8.03 -5.79
CA GLU A 25 -0.77 9.22 -4.97
C GLU A 25 -1.12 8.83 -3.53
N LYS A 26 -1.99 7.84 -3.35
CA LYS A 26 -2.38 7.37 -2.01
C LYS A 26 -1.20 6.77 -1.23
N VAL A 27 -0.32 6.03 -1.90
CA VAL A 27 0.91 5.50 -1.29
C VAL A 27 1.84 6.64 -0.87
N ALA A 28 1.99 7.69 -1.69
CA ALA A 28 2.78 8.87 -1.33
C ALA A 28 2.19 9.64 -0.15
N GLU A 29 0.88 9.76 -0.05
CA GLU A 29 0.21 10.36 1.12
C GLU A 29 0.47 9.58 2.42
N LEU A 30 0.38 8.23 2.36
CA LEU A 30 0.49 7.37 3.54
C LEU A 30 1.95 7.16 3.99
N PHE A 31 2.86 6.93 3.04
CA PHE A 31 4.23 6.50 3.34
C PHE A 31 5.28 7.56 2.99
N GLY A 32 4.87 8.65 2.34
CA GLY A 32 5.73 9.72 1.85
C GLY A 32 6.09 9.56 0.37
N PRO A 33 6.39 10.67 -0.33
CA PRO A 33 6.67 10.67 -1.77
C PRO A 33 7.93 9.88 -2.14
N ASP A 34 8.92 9.81 -1.23
CA ASP A 34 10.16 9.04 -1.45
C ASP A 34 9.88 7.53 -1.62
N CYS A 35 8.76 7.04 -1.08
CA CYS A 35 8.38 5.64 -1.21
C CYS A 35 8.08 5.26 -2.68
N LEU A 36 7.79 6.23 -3.55
CA LEU A 36 7.54 5.99 -4.98
C LEU A 36 8.80 5.59 -5.76
N SER A 37 9.98 5.99 -5.29
CA SER A 37 11.26 5.77 -5.98
C SER A 37 12.30 5.03 -5.13
N CYS A 38 12.04 4.85 -3.83
CA CYS A 38 12.94 4.14 -2.93
C CYS A 38 13.01 2.65 -3.26
N LYS A 39 14.22 2.12 -3.48
CA LYS A 39 14.44 0.69 -3.76
C LYS A 39 13.99 -0.23 -2.61
N SER A 40 13.95 0.28 -1.38
CA SER A 40 13.48 -0.49 -0.22
C SER A 40 12.02 -0.92 -0.35
N ASN A 41 11.20 -0.21 -1.14
CA ASN A 41 9.81 -0.59 -1.36
C ASN A 41 9.65 -2.00 -1.98
N LEU A 42 10.70 -2.54 -2.61
CA LEU A 42 10.73 -3.90 -3.17
C LEU A 42 10.91 -4.99 -2.09
N HIS A 43 11.24 -4.60 -0.87
CA HIS A 43 11.52 -5.48 0.27
C HIS A 43 10.64 -5.20 1.48
N GLU A 44 9.97 -4.05 1.51
CA GLU A 44 9.12 -3.62 2.63
C GLU A 44 7.65 -3.98 2.38
N THR A 45 7.05 -4.66 3.35
CA THR A 45 5.60 -4.96 3.36
C THR A 45 4.81 -3.74 3.83
N VAL A 46 3.52 -3.70 3.49
CA VAL A 46 2.58 -2.71 4.05
C VAL A 46 2.66 -2.68 5.58
N ALA A 47 2.69 -3.83 6.25
CA ALA A 47 2.82 -3.90 7.70
C ALA A 47 4.08 -3.21 8.23
N TYR A 48 5.24 -3.55 7.66
CA TYR A 48 6.51 -2.97 8.08
C TYR A 48 6.52 -1.45 7.86
N THR A 49 6.18 -1.00 6.65
CA THR A 49 6.17 0.43 6.33
C THR A 49 5.17 1.20 7.19
N SER A 50 3.98 0.65 7.44
CA SER A 50 2.98 1.23 8.33
C SER A 50 3.52 1.42 9.75
N TRP A 51 4.14 0.40 10.34
CA TRP A 51 4.73 0.52 11.69
C TRP A 51 5.85 1.57 11.75
N HIS A 52 6.73 1.60 10.76
CA HIS A 52 7.78 2.62 10.66
C HIS A 52 7.25 4.06 10.53
N LYS A 53 6.00 4.22 10.06
CA LYS A 53 5.30 5.51 9.93
C LYS A 53 4.32 5.78 11.08
N GLY A 54 4.21 4.89 12.07
CA GLY A 54 3.27 5.02 13.19
C GLY A 54 1.80 4.82 12.78
N LEU A 55 1.54 4.06 11.72
CA LEU A 55 0.21 3.79 11.19
C LEU A 55 -0.26 2.37 11.55
N ASP A 56 -1.57 2.17 11.65
CA ASP A 56 -2.20 0.84 11.75
C ASP A 56 -2.17 0.14 10.37
N PRO A 57 -1.50 -1.02 10.23
CA PRO A 57 -1.45 -1.78 8.97
C PRO A 57 -2.83 -2.14 8.43
N GLU A 58 -3.77 -2.50 9.30
CA GLU A 58 -5.11 -2.92 8.89
C GLU A 58 -5.91 -1.73 8.35
N ALA A 59 -5.79 -0.56 8.99
CA ALA A 59 -6.35 0.70 8.47
C ALA A 59 -5.79 1.05 7.09
N VAL A 60 -4.47 0.93 6.91
CA VAL A 60 -3.83 1.21 5.63
C VAL A 60 -4.33 0.28 4.53
N VAL A 61 -4.42 -1.02 4.80
CA VAL A 61 -4.97 -2.00 3.86
C VAL A 61 -6.41 -1.64 3.48
N ARG A 62 -7.26 -1.28 4.44
CA ARG A 62 -8.63 -0.81 4.14
C ARG A 62 -8.62 0.41 3.23
N THR A 63 -7.84 1.44 3.56
CA THR A 63 -7.73 2.67 2.77
C THR A 63 -7.28 2.41 1.33
N LEU A 64 -6.25 1.58 1.13
CA LEU A 64 -5.74 1.26 -0.20
C LEU A 64 -6.77 0.47 -1.03
N ASN A 65 -7.43 -0.52 -0.43
CA ASN A 65 -8.45 -1.31 -1.13
C ASN A 65 -9.69 -0.47 -1.46
N ASP A 66 -10.10 0.47 -0.60
CA ASP A 66 -11.21 1.36 -0.88
C ASP A 66 -10.88 2.40 -1.96
N ALA A 67 -9.65 2.92 -1.98
CA ALA A 67 -9.17 3.75 -3.08
C ALA A 67 -9.20 2.98 -4.41
N LEU A 68 -8.76 1.71 -4.41
CA LEU A 68 -8.75 0.88 -5.61
C LEU A 68 -10.16 0.62 -6.17
N LYS A 69 -11.17 0.47 -5.30
CA LYS A 69 -12.57 0.32 -5.73
C LYS A 69 -13.13 1.59 -6.38
N LYS A 70 -12.70 2.78 -5.93
CA LYS A 70 -13.15 4.07 -6.47
C LYS A 70 -12.50 4.41 -7.82
N SER A 71 -11.35 3.82 -8.11
CA SER A 71 -10.64 3.97 -9.38
C SER A 71 -11.13 3.02 -10.49
N ARG A 72 -12.21 2.25 -10.24
CA ARG A 72 -12.77 1.24 -11.14
C ARG A 72 -14.13 1.68 -11.65
#